data_AF-A0A661S9K7-F1
#
_entry.id   AF-A0A661S9K7-F1
#
_cell.length_a   1.000
_cell.length_b   1.000
_cell.length_c   1.000
_cell.angle_alpha   90.00
_cell.angle_beta   90.00
_cell.angle_gamma   90.00
#
_symmetry.space_group_name_H-M   'P 1'
#
loop_
_entity.id
_entity.type
_entity.pdbx_description
1 polymer ?
#
loop_
_entity_poly.entity_id
_entity_poly.type
_entity_poly.pdbx_seq_one_letter_code
_entity_poly.pdbx_strand_id
1 'polypeptide(L)'
;MSDADELIEYITHLRTKLPIAILTYTDALPVRTLVYPMAAYSPEYQALVWAKENEAEARFIDLPSDIFLALQASESCCEMAETDKPVPSRESVYERFARCAGESDYETYWERNFEHNLAPDSYRLAAYTFGRGLRDMAEDTIIGASENLAREAYMRREIQKAIDEGYAPEKIAVIVGAYHAPAMTSGEPAMTDEELAALPRIPGKLTLMPYSYFKLSSQSGYGAGNHAPSYFELMWQCLRGEDLARLPAEYLSRIVRNLRKSGTSRSAAEVIEGVRLANALAALKDGSAPTLGDLQDAAITLVGHGEKSVIAEAMARVEVGTAIGELPEGVSQTSVQDDFNRQLKRLKLEKYRTAVRQDMSLDLRENRRVKSEEAAFLDLSRSSFLNRLAVLNIGFASKQPTRQGSATWAEAWILQWTPESEIALVETVLLGETLELATAYSFAMTLDKCSSVADAAIIIREAYECGMPEVTEQARQT
;
A
#
# COMPACT_ATOMS: atom_id res chain seq x y z
N MET A 1 -8.68 -8.60 9.60
CA MET A 1 -8.88 -8.31 11.03
C MET A 1 -10.36 -8.11 11.26
N SER A 2 -10.96 -8.83 12.20
CA SER A 2 -12.42 -8.90 12.41
C SER A 2 -13.07 -7.62 12.95
N ASP A 3 -12.28 -6.73 13.53
CA ASP A 3 -12.73 -5.44 14.07
C ASP A 3 -12.86 -4.34 12.99
N ALA A 4 -12.64 -4.67 11.72
CA ALA A 4 -12.70 -3.73 10.60
C ALA A 4 -14.03 -3.74 9.83
N ASP A 5 -15.06 -4.45 10.29
CA ASP A 5 -16.34 -4.62 9.58
C ASP A 5 -17.04 -3.28 9.26
N GLU A 6 -16.95 -2.30 10.17
CA GLU A 6 -17.50 -0.96 9.97
C GLU A 6 -16.85 -0.22 8.77
N LEU A 7 -15.66 -0.64 8.34
CA LEU A 7 -14.99 -0.05 7.19
C LEU A 7 -15.53 -0.57 5.84
N ILE A 8 -16.28 -1.68 5.83
CA ILE A 8 -16.77 -2.31 4.60
C ILE A 8 -17.63 -1.35 3.76
N GLU A 9 -18.50 -0.56 4.41
CA GLU A 9 -19.36 0.41 3.73
C GLU A 9 -18.54 1.43 2.93
N TYR A 10 -17.44 1.90 3.51
CA TYR A 10 -16.55 2.90 2.91
C TYR A 10 -15.62 2.29 1.85
N ILE A 11 -15.11 1.07 2.08
CA ILE A 11 -14.30 0.32 1.10
C ILE A 11 -15.07 0.11 -0.20
N THR A 12 -16.36 -0.23 -0.08
CA THR A 12 -17.25 -0.53 -1.21
C THR A 12 -18.04 0.70 -1.71
N HIS A 13 -17.69 1.90 -1.25
CA HIS A 13 -18.38 3.13 -1.65
C HIS A 13 -18.07 3.49 -3.11
N LEU A 14 -19.06 3.92 -3.90
CA LEU A 14 -18.92 4.17 -5.35
C LEU A 14 -17.85 5.22 -5.73
N ARG A 15 -17.58 6.16 -4.82
CA ARG A 15 -16.53 7.20 -4.99
C ARG A 15 -15.14 6.76 -4.51
N THR A 16 -15.01 5.60 -3.88
CA THR A 16 -13.72 5.06 -3.46
C THR A 16 -12.96 4.54 -4.68
N LYS A 17 -11.75 5.06 -4.90
CA LYS A 17 -10.85 4.61 -5.97
C LYS A 17 -9.72 3.80 -5.37
N LEU A 18 -9.39 2.68 -5.98
CA LEU A 18 -8.31 1.80 -5.54
C LEU A 18 -6.96 2.19 -6.17
N PRO A 19 -5.82 1.81 -5.55
CA PRO A 19 -5.71 1.01 -4.32
C PRO A 19 -5.89 1.81 -3.02
N ILE A 20 -6.50 1.20 -2.01
CA ILE A 20 -6.62 1.74 -0.65
C ILE A 20 -6.01 0.74 0.34
N ALA A 21 -5.85 1.12 1.59
CA ALA A 21 -5.49 0.20 2.65
C ALA A 21 -6.28 0.45 3.92
N ILE A 22 -6.53 -0.62 4.68
CA ILE A 22 -6.86 -0.51 6.10
C ILE A 22 -5.54 -0.31 6.84
N LEU A 23 -5.46 0.77 7.60
CA LEU A 23 -4.35 1.07 8.49
C LEU A 23 -4.82 0.88 9.92
N THR A 24 -4.13 0.02 10.67
CA THR A 24 -4.25 -0.04 12.13
C THR A 24 -2.99 0.54 12.75
N TYR A 25 -3.16 1.28 13.84
CA TYR A 25 -2.07 1.92 14.55
C TYR A 25 -2.33 1.97 16.06
N THR A 26 -1.28 1.96 16.86
CA THR A 26 -1.39 2.03 18.33
C THR A 26 -1.90 3.39 18.80
N ASP A 27 -2.62 3.40 19.92
CA ASP A 27 -3.13 4.63 20.54
C ASP A 27 -2.08 5.40 21.36
N ALA A 28 -0.91 4.80 21.58
CA ALA A 28 0.19 5.35 22.34
C ALA A 28 1.55 5.12 21.65
N LEU A 29 2.55 5.90 22.09
CA LEU A 29 3.94 5.77 21.65
C LEU A 29 4.63 4.57 22.33
N PRO A 30 5.53 3.85 21.64
CA PRO A 30 5.94 4.03 20.24
C PRO A 30 4.83 3.61 19.26
N VAL A 31 4.66 4.37 18.17
CA VAL A 31 3.63 4.05 17.17
C VAL A 31 4.03 2.78 16.43
N ARG A 32 3.13 1.80 16.42
CA ARG A 32 3.22 0.62 15.56
C ARG A 32 2.08 0.67 14.57
N THR A 33 2.34 0.26 13.34
CA THR A 33 1.36 0.29 12.26
C THR A 33 1.33 -1.04 11.52
N LEU A 34 0.12 -1.47 11.13
CA LEU A 34 -0.08 -2.55 10.17
C LEU A 34 -0.96 -2.06 9.04
N VAL A 35 -0.60 -2.48 7.82
CA VAL A 35 -1.22 -2.02 6.59
C VAL A 35 -1.74 -3.22 5.83
N TYR A 36 -3.03 -3.18 5.49
CA TYR A 36 -3.72 -4.18 4.69
C TYR A 36 -4.19 -3.54 3.39
N PRO A 37 -3.35 -3.54 2.34
CA PRO A 37 -3.69 -2.90 1.08
C PRO A 37 -4.64 -3.76 0.24
N MET A 38 -5.46 -3.09 -0.56
CA MET A 38 -6.41 -3.71 -1.48
C MET A 38 -6.36 -3.01 -2.83
N ALA A 39 -6.32 -3.80 -3.89
CA ALA A 39 -6.41 -3.36 -5.28
C ALA A 39 -7.73 -3.82 -5.92
N ALA A 40 -8.03 -3.29 -7.11
CA ALA A 40 -9.27 -3.61 -7.82
C ALA A 40 -9.42 -5.09 -8.18
N TYR A 41 -8.33 -5.86 -8.16
CA TYR A 41 -8.31 -7.28 -8.43
C TYR A 41 -8.06 -8.12 -7.17
N SER A 42 -7.97 -7.51 -5.98
CA SER A 42 -7.85 -8.25 -4.72
C SER A 42 -9.10 -9.11 -4.50
N PRO A 43 -8.96 -10.43 -4.24
CA PRO A 43 -10.10 -11.31 -4.00
C PRO A 43 -11.00 -10.84 -2.85
N GLU A 44 -10.41 -10.31 -1.79
CA GLU A 44 -11.11 -9.77 -0.62
C GLU A 44 -11.97 -8.57 -1.02
N TYR A 45 -11.43 -7.64 -1.79
CA TYR A 45 -12.18 -6.49 -2.29
C TYR A 45 -13.33 -6.93 -3.20
N GLN A 46 -13.08 -7.87 -4.11
CA GLN A 46 -14.12 -8.38 -5.00
C GLN A 46 -15.23 -9.11 -4.24
N ALA A 47 -14.89 -9.85 -3.18
CA ALA A 47 -15.87 -10.47 -2.30
C ALA A 47 -16.75 -9.44 -1.57
N LEU A 48 -16.15 -8.35 -1.07
CA LEU A 48 -16.90 -7.26 -0.43
C LEU A 48 -17.83 -6.53 -1.41
N VAL A 49 -17.36 -6.26 -2.64
CA VAL A 49 -18.20 -5.67 -3.70
C VAL A 49 -19.36 -6.60 -4.05
N TRP A 50 -19.07 -7.88 -4.28
CA TRP A 50 -20.10 -8.87 -4.58
C TRP A 50 -21.14 -8.97 -3.45
N ALA A 51 -20.69 -8.98 -2.19
CA ALA A 51 -21.59 -9.07 -1.04
C ALA A 51 -22.53 -7.86 -0.99
N LYS A 52 -22.01 -6.64 -1.20
CA LYS A 52 -22.83 -5.43 -1.28
C LYS A 52 -23.82 -5.44 -2.44
N GLU A 53 -23.40 -5.89 -3.63
CA GLU A 53 -24.25 -5.97 -4.81
C GLU A 53 -25.38 -7.01 -4.67
N ASN A 54 -25.17 -8.04 -3.84
CA ASN A 54 -26.12 -9.13 -3.62
C ASN A 54 -26.83 -9.06 -2.26
N GLU A 55 -26.66 -7.95 -1.51
CA GLU A 55 -27.22 -7.77 -0.17
C GLU A 55 -26.86 -8.91 0.80
N ALA A 56 -25.67 -9.50 0.61
CA ALA A 56 -25.13 -10.52 1.49
C ALA A 56 -24.34 -9.89 2.64
N GLU A 57 -24.45 -10.49 3.82
CA GLU A 57 -23.65 -10.11 4.98
C GLU A 57 -22.17 -10.43 4.73
N ALA A 58 -21.30 -9.44 4.95
CA ALA A 58 -19.85 -9.59 4.82
C ALA A 58 -19.17 -9.20 6.14
N ARG A 59 -18.20 -10.01 6.56
CA ARG A 59 -17.42 -9.81 7.79
C ARG A 59 -15.99 -10.26 7.58
N PHE A 60 -15.05 -9.59 8.23
CA PHE A 60 -13.69 -10.05 8.35
C PHE A 60 -13.60 -11.11 9.45
N ILE A 61 -12.85 -12.19 9.21
CA ILE A 61 -12.81 -13.35 10.11
C ILE A 61 -11.42 -13.61 10.71
N ASP A 62 -10.43 -12.79 10.39
CA ASP A 62 -9.08 -12.92 10.95
C ASP A 62 -8.97 -12.24 12.33
N LEU A 63 -7.88 -12.47 13.07
CA LEU A 63 -7.68 -11.90 14.40
C LEU A 63 -7.96 -10.38 14.44
N PRO A 64 -8.50 -9.86 15.55
CA PRO A 64 -8.66 -8.42 15.74
C PRO A 64 -7.32 -7.68 15.67
N SER A 65 -7.37 -6.39 15.31
CA SER A 65 -6.19 -5.57 15.06
C SER A 65 -5.30 -5.37 16.29
N ASP A 66 -5.89 -5.28 17.49
CA ASP A 66 -5.18 -5.13 18.76
C ASP A 66 -4.28 -6.33 19.09
N ILE A 67 -4.69 -7.54 18.69
CA ILE A 67 -3.89 -8.77 18.82
C ILE A 67 -2.75 -8.75 17.81
N PHE A 68 -3.01 -8.42 16.54
CA PHE A 68 -1.96 -8.34 15.53
C PHE A 68 -0.86 -7.32 15.91
N LEU A 69 -1.24 -6.15 16.42
CA LEU A 69 -0.28 -5.15 16.93
C LEU A 69 0.60 -5.71 18.06
N ALA A 70 0.02 -6.54 18.93
CA ALA A 70 0.73 -7.18 20.03
C ALA A 70 1.68 -8.29 19.57
N LEU A 71 1.27 -9.12 18.60
CA LEU A 71 2.10 -10.18 18.03
C LEU A 71 3.33 -9.60 17.31
N GLN A 72 3.13 -8.56 16.49
CA GLN A 72 4.23 -7.81 15.87
C GLN A 72 5.19 -7.23 16.93
N ALA A 73 4.66 -6.82 18.09
CA ALA A 73 5.47 -6.36 19.20
C ALA A 73 6.36 -7.43 19.82
N SER A 74 5.83 -8.62 20.04
CA SER A 74 6.63 -9.75 20.52
C SER A 74 7.73 -10.15 19.54
N GLU A 75 7.45 -10.20 18.24
CA GLU A 75 8.45 -10.58 17.23
C GLU A 75 9.62 -9.60 17.19
N SER A 76 9.35 -8.29 17.15
CA SER A 76 10.39 -7.25 17.15
C SER A 76 11.33 -7.34 18.37
N CYS A 77 10.81 -7.73 19.54
CA CYS A 77 11.60 -7.93 20.75
C CYS A 77 12.46 -9.21 20.70
N CYS A 78 11.96 -10.27 20.08
CA CYS A 78 12.67 -11.54 19.93
C CYS A 78 13.80 -11.44 18.90
N GLU A 79 13.57 -10.76 17.77
CA GLU A 79 14.59 -10.54 16.73
C GLU A 79 15.77 -9.70 17.24
N MET A 80 15.50 -8.69 18.09
CA MET A 80 16.54 -7.90 18.74
C MET A 80 17.42 -8.71 19.71
N ALA A 81 16.94 -9.87 20.19
CA ALA A 81 17.67 -10.74 21.10
C ALA A 81 18.51 -11.83 20.38
N GLU A 82 18.23 -12.11 19.10
CA GLU A 82 18.86 -13.20 18.32
C GLU A 82 19.82 -12.73 17.20
N THR A 83 20.35 -11.50 17.27
CA THR A 83 21.19 -10.87 16.22
C THR A 83 22.56 -11.51 15.92
N ASP A 84 22.82 -12.78 16.25
CA ASP A 84 24.17 -13.36 16.12
C ASP A 84 24.28 -14.72 15.41
N LYS A 85 23.29 -15.08 14.57
CA LYS A 85 23.45 -16.23 13.65
C LYS A 85 22.96 -15.90 12.24
N PRO A 86 23.84 -15.95 11.22
CA PRO A 86 23.39 -15.94 9.83
C PRO A 86 22.60 -17.23 9.58
N VAL A 87 21.28 -17.10 9.46
CA VAL A 87 20.43 -18.19 8.97
C VAL A 87 20.85 -18.44 7.52
N PRO A 88 21.27 -19.66 7.14
CA PRO A 88 21.58 -19.96 5.75
C PRO A 88 20.32 -19.68 4.92
N SER A 89 20.45 -18.98 3.79
CA SER A 89 19.34 -18.73 2.87
C SER A 89 18.87 -20.06 2.27
N ARG A 90 17.99 -20.77 2.98
CA ARG A 90 17.27 -21.91 2.43
C ARG A 90 16.32 -21.39 1.37
N GLU A 91 16.37 -22.01 0.19
CA GLU A 91 15.41 -21.76 -0.88
C GLU A 91 13.99 -21.92 -0.34
N SER A 92 13.12 -20.94 -0.59
CA SER A 92 11.74 -20.97 -0.09
C SER A 92 10.98 -22.15 -0.70
N VAL A 93 9.98 -22.68 0.03
CA VAL A 93 9.13 -23.76 -0.49
C VAL A 93 8.44 -23.34 -1.81
N TYR A 94 8.08 -22.07 -1.92
CA TYR A 94 7.48 -21.47 -3.13
C TYR A 94 8.42 -21.54 -4.33
N GLU A 95 9.69 -21.15 -4.18
CA GLU A 95 10.69 -21.24 -5.25
C GLU A 95 10.97 -22.69 -5.66
N ARG A 96 10.92 -23.63 -4.70
CA ARG A 96 11.06 -25.05 -4.99
C ARG A 96 9.93 -25.56 -5.87
N PHE A 97 8.68 -25.13 -5.64
CA PHE A 97 7.54 -25.46 -6.51
C PHE A 97 7.76 -24.93 -7.93
N ALA A 98 8.13 -23.65 -8.07
CA ALA A 98 8.41 -23.04 -9.36
C ALA A 98 9.47 -23.81 -10.15
N ARG A 99 10.60 -24.11 -9.51
CA ARG A 99 11.68 -24.88 -10.14
C ARG A 99 11.25 -26.28 -10.56
N CYS A 100 10.47 -26.98 -9.72
CA CYS A 100 9.95 -28.31 -10.05
C CYS A 100 8.98 -28.27 -11.24
N ALA A 101 8.25 -27.17 -11.41
CA ALA A 101 7.39 -26.93 -12.56
C ALA A 101 8.16 -26.40 -13.80
N GLY A 102 9.46 -26.17 -13.70
CA GLY A 102 10.28 -25.61 -14.79
C GLY A 102 10.10 -24.11 -14.98
N GLU A 103 9.59 -23.39 -13.97
CA GLU A 103 9.42 -21.94 -13.99
C GLU A 103 10.58 -21.21 -13.33
N SER A 104 10.76 -19.94 -13.72
CA SER A 104 11.84 -19.08 -13.23
C SER A 104 11.65 -18.62 -11.79
N ASP A 105 10.39 -18.48 -11.38
CA ASP A 105 9.97 -17.89 -10.12
C ASP A 105 8.54 -18.31 -9.78
N TYR A 106 8.18 -18.16 -8.50
CA TYR A 106 6.86 -18.53 -7.98
C TYR A 106 5.71 -17.76 -8.63
N GLU A 107 5.91 -16.48 -8.97
CA GLU A 107 4.86 -15.64 -9.52
C GLU A 107 4.46 -16.12 -10.93
N THR A 108 5.45 -16.42 -11.77
CA THR A 108 5.24 -17.01 -13.09
C THR A 108 4.55 -18.36 -13.01
N TYR A 109 4.95 -19.19 -12.04
CA TYR A 109 4.29 -20.46 -11.74
C TYR A 109 2.83 -20.26 -11.36
N TRP A 110 2.54 -19.31 -10.47
CA TRP A 110 1.19 -19.01 -10.00
C TRP A 110 0.30 -18.53 -11.14
N GLU A 111 0.77 -17.56 -11.92
CA GLU A 111 0.04 -16.99 -13.06
C GLU A 111 -0.34 -18.08 -14.08
N ARG A 112 0.62 -18.93 -14.48
CA ARG A 112 0.37 -19.98 -15.49
C ARG A 112 -0.56 -21.07 -15.00
N ASN A 113 -0.40 -21.54 -13.76
CA ASN A 113 -1.09 -22.74 -13.26
C ASN A 113 -2.43 -22.44 -12.59
N PHE A 114 -2.63 -21.21 -12.11
CA PHE A 114 -3.83 -20.82 -11.37
C PHE A 114 -4.60 -19.73 -12.12
N GLU A 115 -3.99 -18.57 -12.36
CA GLU A 115 -4.72 -17.38 -12.84
C GLU A 115 -5.16 -17.49 -14.32
N HIS A 116 -4.36 -18.16 -15.16
CA HIS A 116 -4.70 -18.41 -16.57
C HIS A 116 -5.65 -19.60 -16.79
N ASN A 117 -6.00 -20.34 -15.73
CA ASN A 117 -6.91 -21.46 -15.82
C ASN A 117 -8.36 -21.01 -15.59
N LEU A 118 -9.08 -20.75 -16.69
CA LEU A 118 -10.46 -20.25 -16.65
C LEU A 118 -11.52 -21.38 -16.59
N ALA A 119 -11.10 -22.63 -16.42
CA ALA A 119 -12.06 -23.72 -16.28
C ALA A 119 -12.89 -23.56 -15.00
N PRO A 120 -14.21 -23.85 -15.01
CA PRO A 120 -15.05 -23.69 -13.83
C PRO A 120 -14.49 -24.44 -12.62
N ASP A 121 -14.44 -23.76 -11.47
CA ASP A 121 -13.99 -24.29 -10.17
C ASP A 121 -12.51 -24.73 -10.09
N SER A 122 -11.74 -24.62 -11.18
CA SER A 122 -10.33 -25.06 -11.23
C SER A 122 -9.46 -24.28 -10.25
N TYR A 123 -9.63 -22.95 -10.20
CA TYR A 123 -8.86 -22.07 -9.32
C TYR A 123 -9.02 -22.45 -7.85
N ARG A 124 -10.28 -22.63 -7.39
CA ARG A 124 -10.57 -22.99 -6.00
C ARG A 124 -9.98 -24.34 -5.63
N LEU A 125 -10.16 -25.36 -6.48
CA LEU A 125 -9.65 -26.71 -6.24
C LEU A 125 -8.12 -26.78 -6.27
N ALA A 126 -7.49 -26.09 -7.22
CA ALA A 126 -6.04 -26.01 -7.35
C ALA A 126 -5.44 -25.27 -6.14
N ALA A 127 -5.95 -24.09 -5.80
CA ALA A 127 -5.47 -23.30 -4.67
C ALA A 127 -5.63 -24.05 -3.35
N TYR A 128 -6.77 -24.73 -3.13
CA TYR A 128 -6.98 -25.56 -1.95
C TYR A 128 -5.98 -26.72 -1.86
N THR A 129 -5.76 -27.42 -2.99
CA THR A 129 -4.80 -28.55 -3.05
C THR A 129 -3.38 -28.08 -2.81
N PHE A 130 -3.00 -26.96 -3.41
CA PHE A 130 -1.70 -26.32 -3.23
C PHE A 130 -1.48 -25.91 -1.77
N GLY A 131 -2.46 -25.23 -1.17
CA GLY A 131 -2.44 -24.86 0.24
C GLY A 131 -2.26 -26.04 1.18
N ARG A 132 -2.98 -27.15 0.92
CA ARG A 132 -2.80 -28.40 1.69
C ARG A 132 -1.37 -28.94 1.55
N GLY A 133 -0.85 -28.98 0.33
CA GLY A 133 0.52 -29.43 0.07
C GLY A 133 1.58 -28.57 0.75
N LEU A 134 1.37 -27.24 0.80
CA LEU A 134 2.25 -26.34 1.53
C LEU A 134 2.30 -26.68 3.02
N ARG A 135 1.15 -26.94 3.64
CA ARG A 135 1.08 -27.33 5.07
C ARG A 135 1.76 -28.66 5.35
N ASP A 136 1.59 -29.65 4.48
CA ASP A 136 2.24 -30.96 4.63
C ASP A 136 3.77 -30.86 4.55
N MET A 137 4.29 -29.83 3.87
CA MET A 137 5.72 -29.59 3.64
C MET A 137 6.32 -28.50 4.53
N ALA A 138 5.49 -27.77 5.28
CA ALA A 138 5.94 -26.61 6.05
C ALA A 138 6.82 -27.07 7.22
N GLU A 139 8.10 -26.74 7.16
CA GLU A 139 9.02 -26.74 8.30
C GLU A 139 8.92 -25.37 8.99
N ASP A 140 7.73 -24.99 9.46
CA ASP A 140 7.50 -23.66 10.04
C ASP A 140 8.36 -23.47 11.31
N THR A 141 8.89 -22.25 11.49
CA THR A 141 9.46 -21.87 12.79
C THR A 141 8.36 -21.94 13.84
N ILE A 142 8.71 -22.30 15.09
CA ILE A 142 7.73 -22.45 16.18
C ILE A 142 6.83 -21.21 16.31
N ILE A 143 7.37 -20.02 16.06
CA ILE A 143 6.68 -18.73 16.15
C ILE A 143 5.67 -18.56 15.00
N GLY A 144 6.09 -18.71 13.74
CA GLY A 144 5.19 -18.58 12.59
C GLY A 144 4.07 -19.63 12.55
N ALA A 145 4.37 -20.85 13.02
CA ALA A 145 3.36 -21.88 13.22
C ALA A 145 2.31 -21.46 14.27
N SER A 146 2.75 -20.85 15.38
CA SER A 146 1.86 -20.46 16.48
C SER A 146 0.91 -19.31 16.12
N GLU A 147 1.36 -18.31 15.36
CA GLU A 147 0.50 -17.23 14.88
C GLU A 147 -0.58 -17.78 13.93
N ASN A 148 -0.19 -18.58 12.93
CA ASN A 148 -1.13 -19.15 11.97
C ASN A 148 -2.19 -20.02 12.64
N LEU A 149 -1.81 -20.82 13.65
CA LEU A 149 -2.77 -21.62 14.43
C LEU A 149 -3.78 -20.75 15.19
N ALA A 150 -3.32 -19.65 15.81
CA ALA A 150 -4.22 -18.71 16.50
C ALA A 150 -5.20 -18.04 15.51
N ARG A 151 -4.70 -17.61 14.36
CA ARG A 151 -5.52 -17.03 13.27
C ARG A 151 -6.57 -18.02 12.78
N GLU A 152 -6.18 -19.25 12.48
CA GLU A 152 -7.08 -20.29 11.99
C GLU A 152 -8.15 -20.69 13.01
N ALA A 153 -7.77 -20.81 14.30
CA ALA A 153 -8.72 -21.08 15.36
C ALA A 153 -9.75 -19.94 15.54
N TYR A 154 -9.31 -18.69 15.37
CA TYR A 154 -10.19 -17.52 15.41
C TYR A 154 -11.10 -17.44 14.18
N MET A 155 -10.59 -17.71 12.98
CA MET A 155 -11.42 -17.81 11.76
C MET A 155 -12.53 -18.86 11.91
N ARG A 156 -12.20 -20.04 12.45
CA ARG A 156 -13.20 -21.08 12.75
C ARG A 156 -14.24 -20.62 13.77
N ARG A 157 -13.83 -19.83 14.76
CA ARG A 157 -14.74 -19.23 15.76
C ARG A 157 -15.74 -18.27 15.10
N GLU A 158 -15.31 -17.39 14.19
CA GLU A 158 -16.24 -16.49 13.50
C GLU A 158 -17.18 -17.24 12.54
N ILE A 159 -16.72 -18.34 11.91
CA ILE A 159 -17.59 -19.23 11.13
C ILE A 159 -18.66 -19.88 12.03
N GLN A 160 -18.26 -20.43 13.18
CA GLN A 160 -19.20 -21.05 14.13
C GLN A 160 -20.21 -20.03 14.65
N LYS A 161 -19.76 -18.81 14.96
CA LYS A 161 -20.63 -17.70 15.38
C LYS A 161 -21.66 -17.35 14.32
N ALA A 162 -21.29 -17.30 13.03
CA ALA A 162 -22.26 -17.10 11.95
C ALA A 162 -23.29 -18.25 11.89
N ILE A 163 -22.87 -19.49 12.08
CA ILE A 163 -23.80 -20.62 12.14
C ILE A 163 -24.77 -20.47 13.33
N ASP A 164 -24.26 -20.08 14.50
CA ASP A 164 -25.05 -19.90 15.72
C ASP A 164 -26.04 -18.71 15.62
N GLU A 165 -25.70 -17.69 14.84
CA GLU A 165 -26.59 -16.57 14.47
C GLU A 165 -27.73 -16.99 13.52
N GLY A 166 -27.68 -18.20 12.96
CA GLY A 166 -28.72 -18.79 12.13
C GLY A 166 -28.40 -18.87 10.63
N TYR A 167 -27.18 -18.54 10.22
CA TYR A 167 -26.76 -18.73 8.83
C TYR A 167 -26.53 -20.22 8.54
N ALA A 168 -27.19 -20.75 7.50
CA ALA A 168 -27.00 -22.14 7.10
C ALA A 168 -25.56 -22.37 6.59
N PRO A 169 -24.84 -23.43 7.02
CA PRO A 169 -23.44 -23.65 6.65
C PRO A 169 -23.18 -23.63 5.13
N GLU A 170 -24.09 -24.15 4.32
CA GLU A 170 -24.02 -24.17 2.85
C GLU A 170 -24.20 -22.80 2.18
N LYS A 171 -24.59 -21.77 2.97
CA LYS A 171 -24.73 -20.39 2.53
C LYS A 171 -23.56 -19.50 2.95
N ILE A 172 -22.60 -20.05 3.71
CA ILE A 172 -21.42 -19.32 4.15
C ILE A 172 -20.29 -19.55 3.15
N ALA A 173 -19.76 -18.46 2.59
CA ALA A 173 -18.57 -18.47 1.74
C ALA A 173 -17.40 -17.85 2.51
N VAL A 174 -16.26 -18.54 2.55
CA VAL A 174 -15.06 -18.11 3.27
C VAL A 174 -13.96 -17.83 2.26
N ILE A 175 -13.46 -16.59 2.25
CA ILE A 175 -12.36 -16.14 1.37
C ILE A 175 -11.11 -15.98 2.21
N VAL A 176 -10.14 -16.87 2.01
CA VAL A 176 -8.87 -16.90 2.74
C VAL A 176 -7.73 -17.27 1.81
N GLY A 177 -6.50 -16.94 2.21
CA GLY A 177 -5.30 -17.39 1.50
C GLY A 177 -5.25 -18.92 1.39
N ALA A 178 -4.65 -19.42 0.31
CA ALA A 178 -4.59 -20.85 -0.01
C ALA A 178 -4.11 -21.71 1.17
N TYR A 179 -3.09 -21.23 1.92
CA TYR A 179 -2.55 -21.91 3.10
C TYR A 179 -3.61 -22.16 4.19
N HIS A 180 -4.50 -21.19 4.46
CA HIS A 180 -5.50 -21.29 5.52
C HIS A 180 -6.75 -22.06 5.11
N ALA A 181 -7.05 -22.18 3.81
CA ALA A 181 -8.28 -22.82 3.32
C ALA A 181 -8.49 -24.26 3.84
N PRO A 182 -7.47 -25.15 3.88
CA PRO A 182 -7.62 -26.48 4.48
C PRO A 182 -7.93 -26.46 5.99
N ALA A 183 -7.52 -25.41 6.71
CA ALA A 183 -7.75 -25.27 8.15
C ALA A 183 -9.23 -25.05 8.49
N MET A 184 -10.00 -24.50 7.54
CA MET A 184 -11.41 -24.22 7.72
C MET A 184 -12.25 -25.51 7.68
N THR A 185 -11.69 -26.59 7.12
CA THR A 185 -12.36 -27.89 6.97
C THR A 185 -11.65 -29.03 7.71
N SER A 186 -10.64 -28.74 8.53
CA SER A 186 -9.83 -29.75 9.23
C SER A 186 -10.55 -30.48 10.36
N GLY A 187 -11.72 -29.98 10.81
CA GLY A 187 -12.44 -30.49 11.97
C GLY A 187 -11.80 -30.11 13.32
N GLU A 188 -10.77 -29.27 13.30
CA GLU A 188 -10.17 -28.70 14.50
C GLU A 188 -11.14 -27.76 15.23
N PRO A 189 -11.01 -27.63 16.56
CA PRO A 189 -11.90 -26.77 17.34
C PRO A 189 -11.76 -25.29 16.96
N ALA A 190 -12.87 -24.57 17.14
CA ALA A 190 -12.89 -23.11 17.18
C ALA A 190 -12.26 -22.59 18.48
N MET A 191 -11.68 -21.39 18.43
CA MET A 191 -11.07 -20.74 19.59
C MET A 191 -12.09 -20.44 20.68
N THR A 192 -11.77 -20.81 21.93
CA THR A 192 -12.63 -20.55 23.09
C THR A 192 -12.52 -19.10 23.58
N ASP A 193 -13.46 -18.66 24.42
CA ASP A 193 -13.41 -17.33 25.05
C ASP A 193 -12.18 -17.14 25.94
N GLU A 194 -11.77 -18.22 26.62
CA GLU A 194 -10.61 -18.25 27.50
C GLU A 194 -9.31 -18.10 26.71
N GLU A 195 -9.20 -18.79 25.57
CA GLU A 195 -8.06 -18.68 24.65
C GLU A 195 -7.98 -17.28 24.04
N LEU A 196 -9.11 -16.73 23.58
CA LEU A 196 -9.18 -15.38 23.01
C LEU A 196 -8.81 -14.30 24.05
N ALA A 197 -9.18 -14.51 25.31
CA ALA A 197 -8.84 -13.60 26.41
C ALA A 197 -7.37 -13.70 26.82
N ALA A 198 -6.72 -14.85 26.58
CA ALA A 198 -5.31 -15.07 26.90
C ALA A 198 -4.34 -14.48 25.87
N LEU A 199 -4.81 -14.15 24.67
CA LEU A 199 -3.98 -13.55 23.62
C LEU A 199 -3.52 -12.12 24.02
N PRO A 200 -2.26 -11.75 23.68
CA PRO A 200 -1.75 -10.43 23.99
C PRO A 200 -2.49 -9.37 23.16
N ARG A 201 -2.70 -8.18 23.73
CA ARG A 201 -3.42 -7.07 23.09
C ARG A 201 -2.70 -5.76 23.31
N ILE A 202 -2.63 -4.94 22.26
CA ILE A 202 -2.22 -3.55 22.33
C ILE A 202 -3.36 -2.71 21.75
N PRO A 203 -3.95 -1.79 22.54
CA PRO A 203 -5.00 -0.91 22.04
C PRO A 203 -4.57 -0.16 20.77
N GLY A 204 -5.47 -0.13 19.79
CA GLY A 204 -5.22 0.49 18.50
C GLY A 204 -6.48 1.11 17.92
N LYS A 205 -6.29 1.88 16.84
CA LYS A 205 -7.35 2.50 16.05
C LYS A 205 -7.25 2.05 14.61
N LEU A 206 -8.39 2.06 13.93
CA LEU A 206 -8.54 1.68 12.53
C LEU A 206 -8.92 2.90 11.70
N THR A 207 -8.30 3.04 10.54
CA THR A 207 -8.65 4.07 9.55
C THR A 207 -8.43 3.55 8.14
N LEU A 208 -9.10 4.17 7.17
CA LEU A 208 -8.79 3.95 5.76
C LEU A 208 -7.79 4.99 5.28
N MET A 209 -6.87 4.54 4.42
CA MET A 209 -5.95 5.45 3.74
C MET A 209 -5.87 5.15 2.24
N PRO A 210 -5.70 6.17 1.39
CA PRO A 210 -5.30 5.95 0.01
C PRO A 210 -3.96 5.21 -0.03
N TYR A 211 -3.81 4.34 -1.03
CA TYR A 211 -2.57 3.60 -1.26
C TYR A 211 -2.09 3.81 -2.68
N SER A 212 -0.94 3.24 -3.04
CA SER A 212 -0.43 3.32 -4.42
C SER A 212 0.07 1.98 -4.92
N TYR A 213 0.09 1.81 -6.24
CA TYR A 213 0.69 0.61 -6.84
C TYR A 213 2.17 0.48 -6.55
N PHE A 214 2.90 1.60 -6.48
CA PHE A 214 4.31 1.54 -6.12
C PHE A 214 4.54 0.92 -4.73
N LYS A 215 3.65 1.17 -3.76
CA LYS A 215 3.75 0.58 -2.42
C LYS A 215 3.10 -0.79 -2.28
N LEU A 216 2.12 -1.09 -3.12
CA LEU A 216 1.67 -2.46 -3.28
C LEU A 216 2.78 -3.35 -3.85
N SER A 217 3.75 -2.75 -4.54
CA SER A 217 4.86 -3.46 -5.14
C SER A 217 5.87 -3.98 -4.13
N SER A 218 6.33 -5.21 -4.33
CA SER A 218 7.48 -5.77 -3.60
C SER A 218 8.73 -4.90 -3.71
N GLN A 219 8.84 -4.07 -4.77
CA GLN A 219 9.92 -3.09 -4.94
C GLN A 219 10.01 -2.05 -3.81
N SER A 220 8.93 -1.81 -3.07
CA SER A 220 8.95 -0.92 -1.92
C SER A 220 9.36 -1.60 -0.60
N GLY A 221 9.68 -2.90 -0.64
CA GLY A 221 9.98 -3.71 0.54
C GLY A 221 8.74 -4.26 1.25
N TYR A 222 7.55 -4.19 0.64
CA TYR A 222 6.37 -4.87 1.19
C TYR A 222 6.50 -6.37 0.96
N GLY A 223 6.66 -7.16 2.02
CA GLY A 223 7.02 -8.58 1.95
C GLY A 223 5.98 -9.46 1.24
N ALA A 224 4.71 -9.07 1.24
CA ALA A 224 3.62 -9.71 0.49
C ALA A 224 3.25 -8.94 -0.78
N GLY A 225 4.14 -8.08 -1.27
CA GLY A 225 3.86 -7.14 -2.35
C GLY A 225 3.76 -7.79 -3.72
N ASN A 226 2.79 -7.31 -4.50
CA ASN A 226 2.59 -7.72 -5.89
C ASN A 226 3.66 -7.08 -6.77
N HIS A 227 4.48 -7.86 -7.45
CA HIS A 227 5.63 -7.33 -8.20
C HIS A 227 5.24 -6.45 -9.42
N ALA A 228 4.02 -6.57 -9.96
CA ALA A 228 3.55 -5.82 -11.12
C ALA A 228 2.05 -5.41 -11.02
N PRO A 229 1.66 -4.52 -10.08
CA PRO A 229 0.25 -4.26 -9.80
C PRO A 229 -0.57 -3.73 -10.98
N SER A 230 0.01 -2.84 -11.80
CA SER A 230 -0.65 -2.30 -12.98
C SER A 230 -0.81 -3.35 -14.09
N TYR A 231 0.09 -4.34 -14.16
CA TYR A 231 -0.07 -5.47 -15.06
C TYR A 231 -1.25 -6.36 -14.63
N PHE A 232 -1.34 -6.71 -13.35
CA PHE A 232 -2.45 -7.53 -12.85
C PHE A 232 -3.80 -6.80 -12.91
N GLU A 233 -3.82 -5.47 -12.75
CA GLU A 233 -5.03 -4.70 -13.04
C GLU A 233 -5.44 -4.81 -14.52
N LEU A 234 -4.47 -4.74 -15.44
CA LEU A 234 -4.73 -4.92 -16.87
C LEU A 234 -5.25 -6.33 -17.17
N MET A 235 -4.65 -7.36 -16.58
CA MET A 235 -5.12 -8.75 -16.70
C MET A 235 -6.55 -8.90 -16.19
N TRP A 236 -6.84 -8.36 -15.00
CA TRP A 236 -8.18 -8.35 -14.41
C TRP A 236 -9.22 -7.67 -15.31
N GLN A 237 -8.88 -6.53 -15.91
CA GLN A 237 -9.75 -5.85 -16.87
C GLN A 237 -10.03 -6.71 -18.11
N CYS A 238 -9.03 -7.45 -18.60
CA CYS A 238 -9.20 -8.38 -19.72
C CYS A 238 -10.08 -9.58 -19.32
N LEU A 239 -9.89 -10.13 -18.12
CA LEU A 239 -10.73 -11.22 -17.57
C LEU A 239 -12.19 -10.80 -17.42
N ARG A 240 -12.44 -9.61 -16.84
CA ARG A 240 -13.80 -9.04 -16.73
C ARG A 240 -14.45 -8.76 -18.08
N GLY A 241 -13.65 -8.51 -19.11
CA GLY A 241 -14.10 -8.35 -20.49
C GLY A 241 -14.22 -9.65 -21.28
N GLU A 242 -13.97 -10.81 -20.66
CA GLU A 242 -13.93 -12.15 -21.28
C GLU A 242 -12.96 -12.25 -22.49
N ASP A 243 -11.87 -11.46 -22.49
CA ASP A 243 -10.91 -11.38 -23.59
C ASP A 243 -9.47 -11.35 -23.06
N LEU A 244 -9.06 -12.43 -22.38
CA LEU A 244 -7.68 -12.59 -21.90
C LEU A 244 -6.67 -12.59 -23.05
N ALA A 245 -7.06 -13.04 -24.25
CA ALA A 245 -6.21 -13.08 -25.44
C ALA A 245 -5.75 -11.68 -25.89
N ARG A 246 -6.43 -10.61 -25.47
CA ARG A 246 -6.03 -9.23 -25.73
C ARG A 246 -4.90 -8.72 -24.82
N LEU A 247 -4.66 -9.35 -23.68
CA LEU A 247 -3.66 -8.92 -22.69
C LEU A 247 -2.25 -8.69 -23.29
N PRO A 248 -1.68 -9.61 -24.09
CA PRO A 248 -0.36 -9.41 -24.69
C PRO A 248 -0.29 -8.17 -25.58
N ALA A 249 -1.34 -7.93 -26.38
CA ALA A 249 -1.40 -6.79 -27.28
C ALA A 249 -1.50 -5.47 -26.52
N GLU A 250 -2.29 -5.42 -25.45
CA GLU A 250 -2.41 -4.23 -24.59
C GLU A 250 -1.10 -3.93 -23.86
N TYR A 251 -0.47 -4.93 -23.26
CA TYR A 251 0.80 -4.78 -22.54
C TYR A 251 1.91 -4.22 -23.46
N LEU A 252 2.17 -4.89 -24.59
CA LEU A 252 3.22 -4.48 -25.53
C LEU A 252 2.91 -3.13 -26.18
N SER A 253 1.64 -2.85 -26.48
CA SER A 253 1.22 -1.55 -27.01
C SER A 253 1.45 -0.41 -26.01
N ARG A 254 1.25 -0.65 -24.71
CA ARG A 254 1.51 0.34 -23.66
C ARG A 254 3.01 0.61 -23.50
N ILE A 255 3.87 -0.41 -23.59
CA ILE A 255 5.33 -0.22 -23.61
C ILE A 255 5.74 0.64 -24.81
N VAL A 256 5.34 0.24 -26.02
CA VAL A 256 5.66 0.98 -27.25
C VAL A 256 5.13 2.41 -27.22
N ARG A 257 3.94 2.64 -26.66
CA ARG A 257 3.39 3.99 -26.49
C ARG A 257 4.22 4.84 -25.52
N ASN A 258 4.71 4.26 -24.42
CA ASN A 258 5.60 4.98 -23.49
C ASN A 258 6.93 5.34 -24.15
N LEU A 259 7.54 4.42 -24.90
CA LEU A 259 8.78 4.68 -25.65
C LEU A 259 8.59 5.80 -26.69
N ARG A 260 7.48 5.79 -27.43
CA ARG A 260 7.17 6.86 -28.39
C ARG A 260 7.03 8.22 -27.71
N LYS A 261 6.44 8.27 -26.51
CA LYS A 261 6.32 9.52 -25.72
C LYS A 261 7.68 10.03 -25.24
N SER A 262 8.65 9.14 -24.97
CA SER A 262 10.02 9.53 -24.60
C SER A 262 10.93 9.80 -25.81
N GLY A 263 10.40 9.76 -27.04
CA GLY A 263 11.13 10.07 -28.28
C GLY A 263 11.70 8.84 -28.99
N THR A 264 11.55 7.64 -28.43
CA THR A 264 12.01 6.39 -29.04
C THR A 264 10.94 5.82 -29.96
N SER A 265 11.18 5.87 -31.27
CA SER A 265 10.25 5.32 -32.26
C SER A 265 10.27 3.79 -32.27
N ARG A 266 9.07 3.19 -32.23
CA ARG A 266 8.83 1.76 -32.33
C ARG A 266 7.61 1.51 -33.21
N SER A 267 7.62 0.46 -34.01
CA SER A 267 6.61 0.09 -35.00
C SER A 267 5.47 -0.70 -34.38
N ALA A 268 4.27 -0.65 -34.98
CA ALA A 268 3.21 -1.60 -34.65
C ALA A 268 3.57 -3.04 -35.07
N ALA A 269 4.45 -3.21 -36.06
CA ALA A 269 4.93 -4.53 -36.47
C ALA A 269 5.69 -5.23 -35.33
N GLU A 270 6.49 -4.50 -34.56
CA GLU A 270 7.21 -5.04 -33.39
C GLU A 270 6.24 -5.52 -32.31
N VAL A 271 5.11 -4.83 -32.13
CA VAL A 271 4.04 -5.26 -31.21
C VAL A 271 3.42 -6.57 -31.71
N ILE A 272 3.07 -6.65 -33.00
CA ILE A 272 2.45 -7.85 -33.59
C ILE A 272 3.37 -9.07 -33.46
N GLU A 273 4.64 -8.92 -33.82
CA GLU A 273 5.62 -10.00 -33.67
C GLU A 273 5.93 -10.31 -32.20
N GLY A 274 5.93 -9.31 -31.32
CA GLY A 274 6.06 -9.51 -29.87
C GLY A 274 4.90 -10.33 -29.29
N VAL A 275 3.66 -10.06 -29.70
CA VAL A 275 2.50 -10.88 -29.30
C VAL A 275 2.65 -12.33 -29.78
N ARG A 276 3.10 -12.53 -31.02
CA ARG A 276 3.35 -13.88 -31.56
C ARG A 276 4.44 -14.60 -30.78
N LEU A 277 5.53 -13.92 -30.46
CA LEU A 277 6.62 -14.49 -29.67
C LEU A 277 6.15 -14.86 -28.26
N ALA A 278 5.44 -13.96 -27.57
CA ALA A 278 4.92 -14.24 -26.23
C ALA A 278 4.00 -15.48 -26.22
N ASN A 279 3.10 -15.60 -27.20
CA ASN A 279 2.25 -16.78 -27.35
C ASN A 279 3.05 -18.05 -27.66
N ALA A 280 4.12 -17.95 -28.48
CA ALA A 280 4.99 -19.08 -28.76
C ALA A 280 5.77 -19.53 -27.51
N LEU A 281 6.27 -18.59 -26.70
CA LEU A 281 6.93 -18.87 -25.42
C LEU A 281 5.98 -19.57 -24.44
N ALA A 282 4.76 -19.08 -24.33
CA ALA A 282 3.72 -19.71 -23.51
C ALA A 282 3.42 -21.14 -23.96
N ALA A 283 3.28 -21.35 -25.27
CA ALA A 283 3.00 -22.66 -25.85
C ALA A 283 4.14 -23.67 -25.65
N LEU A 284 5.40 -23.22 -25.61
CA LEU A 284 6.56 -24.07 -25.30
C LEU A 284 6.54 -24.59 -23.86
N LYS A 285 5.79 -23.94 -22.97
CA LYS A 285 5.59 -24.32 -21.56
C LYS A 285 4.19 -24.90 -21.30
N ASP A 286 3.49 -25.35 -22.35
CA ASP A 286 2.12 -25.87 -22.27
C ASP A 286 1.11 -24.89 -21.63
N GLY A 287 1.39 -23.58 -21.67
CA GLY A 287 0.53 -22.54 -21.11
C GLY A 287 -0.62 -22.15 -22.03
N SER A 288 -1.77 -21.82 -21.44
CA SER A 288 -2.95 -21.32 -22.15
C SER A 288 -2.84 -19.84 -22.58
N ALA A 289 -2.01 -19.07 -21.89
CA ALA A 289 -1.75 -17.65 -22.16
C ALA A 289 -0.32 -17.26 -21.73
N PRO A 290 0.27 -16.20 -22.31
CA PRO A 290 1.58 -15.68 -21.91
C PRO A 290 1.56 -15.12 -20.50
N THR A 291 2.51 -15.53 -19.66
CA THR A 291 2.77 -14.91 -18.35
C THR A 291 3.46 -13.56 -18.50
N LEU A 292 3.56 -12.80 -17.41
CA LEU A 292 4.37 -11.58 -17.41
C LEU A 292 5.80 -11.87 -17.87
N GLY A 293 6.42 -12.96 -17.41
CA GLY A 293 7.76 -13.37 -17.85
C GLY A 293 7.85 -13.56 -19.37
N ASP A 294 6.88 -14.26 -19.98
CA ASP A 294 6.83 -14.46 -21.44
C ASP A 294 6.68 -13.13 -22.19
N LEU A 295 5.89 -12.21 -21.64
CA LEU A 295 5.69 -10.86 -22.19
C LEU A 295 6.94 -9.99 -22.07
N GLN A 296 7.66 -10.09 -20.96
CA GLN A 296 8.92 -9.39 -20.73
C GLN A 296 9.99 -9.87 -21.71
N ASP A 297 10.15 -11.19 -21.89
CA ASP A 297 11.09 -11.77 -22.85
C ASP A 297 10.76 -11.35 -24.28
N ALA A 298 9.48 -11.34 -24.64
CA ALA A 298 9.04 -10.87 -25.94
C ALA A 298 9.31 -9.36 -26.13
N ALA A 299 9.04 -8.55 -25.11
CA ALA A 299 9.30 -7.11 -25.15
C ALA A 299 10.80 -6.82 -25.27
N ILE A 300 11.66 -7.48 -24.50
CA ILE A 300 13.12 -7.32 -24.54
C ILE A 300 13.63 -7.67 -25.93
N THR A 301 13.18 -8.80 -26.49
CA THR A 301 13.63 -9.28 -27.80
C THR A 301 13.18 -8.36 -28.94
N LEU A 302 11.89 -8.03 -29.01
CA LEU A 302 11.30 -7.37 -30.19
C LEU A 302 11.26 -5.85 -30.08
N VAL A 303 11.04 -5.31 -28.89
CA VAL A 303 10.94 -3.87 -28.65
C VAL A 303 12.26 -3.30 -28.10
N GLY A 304 12.93 -4.05 -27.22
CA GLY A 304 14.26 -3.72 -26.70
C GLY A 304 15.41 -4.09 -27.64
N HIS A 305 15.14 -4.82 -28.73
CA HIS A 305 16.16 -5.32 -29.67
C HIS A 305 17.25 -6.15 -28.96
N GLY A 306 16.86 -6.89 -27.92
CA GLY A 306 17.76 -7.68 -27.08
C GLY A 306 18.30 -6.95 -25.83
N GLU A 307 18.03 -5.65 -25.67
CA GLU A 307 18.55 -4.85 -24.57
C GLU A 307 17.44 -4.41 -23.59
N LYS A 308 17.41 -5.01 -22.40
CA LYS A 308 16.44 -4.64 -21.34
C LYS A 308 16.55 -3.18 -20.92
N SER A 309 17.76 -2.62 -20.87
CA SER A 309 18.01 -1.22 -20.47
C SER A 309 17.24 -0.20 -21.31
N VAL A 310 17.03 -0.49 -22.60
CA VAL A 310 16.32 0.39 -23.55
C VAL A 310 14.85 0.54 -23.18
N ILE A 311 14.24 -0.50 -22.59
CA ILE A 311 12.81 -0.56 -22.31
C ILE A 311 12.48 -0.62 -20.82
N ALA A 312 13.49 -0.69 -19.93
CA ALA A 312 13.32 -0.87 -18.50
C ALA A 312 12.38 0.17 -17.85
N GLU A 313 12.52 1.45 -18.20
CA GLU A 313 11.65 2.50 -17.68
C GLU A 313 10.20 2.33 -18.19
N ALA A 314 10.02 1.98 -19.47
CA ALA A 314 8.71 1.74 -20.05
C ALA A 314 8.02 0.51 -19.44
N MET A 315 8.78 -0.57 -19.20
CA MET A 315 8.31 -1.77 -18.50
C MET A 315 7.87 -1.42 -17.09
N ALA A 316 8.73 -0.79 -16.28
CA ALA A 316 8.40 -0.41 -14.90
C ALA A 316 7.13 0.47 -14.82
N ARG A 317 6.94 1.40 -15.76
CA ARG A 317 5.73 2.24 -15.84
C ARG A 317 4.46 1.44 -16.18
N VAL A 318 4.56 0.37 -16.97
CA VAL A 318 3.41 -0.46 -17.38
C VAL A 318 3.11 -1.55 -16.36
N GLU A 319 4.14 -2.11 -15.73
CA GLU A 319 4.05 -3.21 -14.77
C GLU A 319 3.67 -2.70 -13.38
N VAL A 320 4.39 -1.69 -12.87
CA VAL A 320 4.09 -1.13 -11.55
C VAL A 320 3.00 -0.08 -11.63
N GLY A 321 3.10 0.85 -12.58
CA GLY A 321 2.16 1.96 -12.72
C GLY A 321 2.29 3.02 -11.61
N THR A 322 1.51 4.09 -11.73
CA THR A 322 1.54 5.26 -10.83
C THR A 322 0.17 5.57 -10.22
N ALA A 323 -0.75 4.59 -10.25
CA ALA A 323 -2.10 4.78 -9.72
C ALA A 323 -2.05 4.99 -8.20
N ILE A 324 -2.89 5.91 -7.72
CA ILE A 324 -3.13 6.19 -6.31
C ILE A 324 -4.64 6.12 -6.09
N GLY A 325 -5.05 5.49 -4.99
CA GLY A 325 -6.44 5.45 -4.61
C GLY A 325 -6.96 6.80 -4.12
N GLU A 326 -8.25 6.85 -3.85
CA GLU A 326 -8.93 8.04 -3.37
C GLU A 326 -10.08 7.62 -2.47
N LEU A 327 -10.22 8.28 -1.33
CA LEU A 327 -11.34 8.09 -0.42
C LEU A 327 -12.29 9.29 -0.53
N PRO A 328 -13.62 9.07 -0.50
CA PRO A 328 -14.57 10.17 -0.43
C PRO A 328 -14.40 11.01 0.84
N GLU A 329 -14.81 12.28 0.77
CA GLU A 329 -14.86 13.17 1.94
C GLU A 329 -15.85 12.64 2.99
N GLY A 330 -15.45 12.70 4.27
CA GLY A 330 -16.27 12.24 5.40
C GLY A 330 -16.28 10.73 5.63
N VAL A 331 -15.40 9.98 4.94
CA VAL A 331 -15.08 8.58 5.25
C VAL A 331 -14.34 8.50 6.58
N SER A 332 -14.28 7.32 7.20
CA SER A 332 -13.42 6.97 8.34
C SER A 332 -11.94 7.31 8.08
N GLN A 333 -11.64 8.59 8.25
CA GLN A 333 -10.34 9.24 8.20
C GLN A 333 -10.14 9.96 9.54
N THR A 334 -8.88 10.22 9.88
CA THR A 334 -8.56 10.94 11.11
C THR A 334 -8.78 12.45 10.97
N SER A 335 -8.93 13.15 12.10
CA SER A 335 -9.08 14.61 12.13
C SER A 335 -7.94 15.35 11.43
N VAL A 336 -6.71 14.83 11.55
CA VAL A 336 -5.52 15.39 10.89
C VAL A 336 -5.54 15.13 9.38
N GLN A 337 -6.02 13.97 8.92
CA GLN A 337 -6.23 13.72 7.48
C GLN A 337 -7.22 14.71 6.87
N ASP A 338 -8.32 15.00 7.57
CA ASP A 338 -9.31 15.99 7.15
C ASP A 338 -8.74 17.42 7.15
N ASP A 339 -7.97 17.80 8.17
CA ASP A 339 -7.28 19.09 8.20
C ASP A 339 -6.30 19.22 7.03
N PHE A 340 -5.47 18.21 6.77
CA PHE A 340 -4.57 18.20 5.62
C PHE A 340 -5.29 18.38 4.30
N ASN A 341 -6.38 17.64 4.05
CA ASN A 341 -7.18 17.77 2.83
C ASN A 341 -7.79 19.18 2.69
N ARG A 342 -8.29 19.76 3.79
CA ARG A 342 -8.81 21.13 3.84
C ARG A 342 -7.70 22.16 3.54
N GLN A 343 -6.51 21.98 4.10
CA GLN A 343 -5.36 22.86 3.85
C GLN A 343 -4.89 22.77 2.39
N LEU A 344 -4.82 21.58 1.80
CA LEU A 344 -4.49 21.42 0.39
C LEU A 344 -5.46 22.19 -0.50
N LYS A 345 -6.77 22.11 -0.21
CA LYS A 345 -7.81 22.87 -0.93
C LYS A 345 -7.67 24.37 -0.78
N ARG A 346 -7.52 24.85 0.45
CA ARG A 346 -7.34 26.27 0.76
C ARG A 346 -6.12 26.85 0.04
N LEU A 347 -5.02 26.10 0.03
CA LEU A 347 -3.73 26.53 -0.53
C LEU A 347 -3.57 26.22 -2.04
N LYS A 348 -4.58 25.61 -2.67
CA LYS A 348 -4.58 25.20 -4.08
C LYS A 348 -3.42 24.26 -4.43
N LEU A 349 -3.20 23.26 -3.58
CA LEU A 349 -2.12 22.29 -3.67
C LEU A 349 -2.59 20.88 -4.08
N GLU A 350 -3.88 20.67 -4.36
CA GLU A 350 -4.47 19.35 -4.64
C GLU A 350 -3.84 18.67 -5.86
N LYS A 351 -3.42 19.46 -6.87
CA LYS A 351 -2.75 18.95 -8.08
C LYS A 351 -1.41 18.24 -7.80
N TYR A 352 -0.82 18.49 -6.62
CA TYR A 352 0.44 17.87 -6.18
C TYR A 352 0.22 16.55 -5.44
N ARG A 353 -1.04 16.16 -5.18
CA ARG A 353 -1.40 14.85 -4.58
C ARG A 353 -1.27 13.73 -5.61
N THR A 354 -0.06 13.54 -6.11
CA THR A 354 0.29 12.54 -7.11
C THR A 354 1.57 11.83 -6.72
N ALA A 355 1.78 10.61 -7.22
CA ALA A 355 2.99 9.83 -6.98
C ALA A 355 4.18 10.40 -7.77
N VAL A 356 3.94 11.36 -8.65
CA VAL A 356 4.95 11.99 -9.51
C VAL A 356 5.49 13.24 -8.83
N ARG A 357 6.82 13.36 -8.81
CA ARG A 357 7.51 14.55 -8.30
C ARG A 357 7.19 15.75 -9.16
N GLN A 358 6.85 16.86 -8.52
CA GLN A 358 6.54 18.12 -9.18
C GLN A 358 7.29 19.26 -8.50
N ASP A 359 7.96 20.07 -9.31
CA ASP A 359 8.66 21.26 -8.83
C ASP A 359 7.67 22.40 -8.56
N MET A 360 7.93 23.13 -7.48
CA MET A 360 7.19 24.32 -7.10
C MET A 360 8.16 25.41 -6.66
N SER A 361 7.99 26.61 -7.21
CA SER A 361 8.69 27.80 -6.74
C SER A 361 7.70 28.75 -6.07
N LEU A 362 8.06 29.23 -4.88
CA LEU A 362 7.27 30.17 -4.08
C LEU A 362 7.97 31.52 -4.03
N ASP A 363 7.22 32.62 -4.20
CA ASP A 363 7.71 33.98 -3.93
C ASP A 363 7.08 34.48 -2.62
N LEU A 364 7.89 34.60 -1.56
CA LEU A 364 7.37 34.89 -0.21
C LEU A 364 6.91 36.35 -0.02
N ARG A 365 7.01 37.19 -1.05
CA ARG A 365 6.62 38.60 -0.98
C ARG A 365 5.12 38.77 -1.19
N GLU A 366 4.59 39.86 -0.65
CA GLU A 366 3.23 40.29 -0.91
C GLU A 366 2.98 40.46 -2.42
N ASN A 367 1.99 39.73 -2.94
CA ASN A 367 1.52 39.90 -4.30
C ASN A 367 0.59 41.11 -4.40
N ARG A 368 1.18 42.28 -4.65
CA ARG A 368 0.48 43.57 -4.80
C ARG A 368 -0.52 43.65 -5.96
N ARG A 369 -0.62 42.61 -6.79
CA ARG A 369 -1.53 42.59 -7.95
C ARG A 369 -2.93 42.05 -7.59
N VAL A 370 -3.11 41.50 -6.39
CA VAL A 370 -4.36 40.86 -5.97
C VAL A 370 -5.07 41.72 -4.93
N LYS A 371 -6.40 41.65 -4.89
CA LYS A 371 -7.25 42.52 -4.06
C LYS A 371 -7.52 41.98 -2.65
N SER A 372 -7.33 40.68 -2.42
CA SER A 372 -7.58 40.03 -1.13
C SER A 372 -6.26 39.70 -0.44
N GLU A 373 -6.19 40.00 0.85
CA GLU A 373 -5.02 39.74 1.71
C GLU A 373 -4.57 38.27 1.66
N GLU A 374 -5.51 37.32 1.76
CA GLU A 374 -5.22 35.89 1.69
C GLU A 374 -4.56 35.46 0.38
N ALA A 375 -4.91 36.12 -0.73
CA ALA A 375 -4.28 35.86 -2.02
C ALA A 375 -2.97 36.64 -2.22
N ALA A 376 -2.80 37.75 -1.51
CA ALA A 376 -1.57 38.52 -1.51
C ALA A 376 -0.43 37.74 -0.82
N PHE A 377 -0.75 36.93 0.20
CA PHE A 377 0.21 36.14 0.98
C PHE A 377 0.11 34.62 0.75
N LEU A 378 -0.55 34.18 -0.32
CA LEU A 378 -0.79 32.75 -0.57
C LEU A 378 0.50 31.91 -0.58
N ASP A 379 1.57 32.41 -1.20
CA ASP A 379 2.85 31.69 -1.28
C ASP A 379 3.59 31.66 0.07
N LEU A 380 3.39 32.68 0.91
CA LEU A 380 3.86 32.66 2.30
C LEU A 380 3.09 31.59 3.10
N SER A 381 1.75 31.55 2.98
CA SER A 381 0.93 30.52 3.65
C SER A 381 1.27 29.10 3.19
N ARG A 382 1.61 28.93 1.90
CA ARG A 382 2.13 27.66 1.36
C ARG A 382 3.45 27.28 1.98
N SER A 383 4.42 28.21 2.04
CA SER A 383 5.71 27.95 2.69
C SER A 383 5.51 27.53 4.15
N SER A 384 4.71 28.28 4.91
CA SER A 384 4.40 27.94 6.30
C SER A 384 3.77 26.56 6.47
N PHE A 385 2.81 26.20 5.61
CA PHE A 385 2.22 24.86 5.62
C PHE A 385 3.25 23.76 5.31
N LEU A 386 4.09 23.93 4.29
CA LEU A 386 5.10 22.93 3.92
C LEU A 386 6.18 22.76 5.00
N ASN A 387 6.57 23.84 5.68
CA ASN A 387 7.49 23.76 6.82
C ASN A 387 6.86 23.02 8.01
N ARG A 388 5.55 23.21 8.30
CA ARG A 388 4.85 22.43 9.34
C ARG A 388 4.88 20.93 9.05
N LEU A 389 4.68 20.55 7.79
CA LEU A 389 4.79 19.15 7.37
C LEU A 389 6.21 18.61 7.57
N ALA A 390 7.23 19.40 7.27
CA ALA A 390 8.63 19.02 7.48
C ALA A 390 8.95 18.80 8.97
N VAL A 391 8.48 19.68 9.87
CA VAL A 391 8.64 19.52 11.33
C VAL A 391 7.97 18.24 11.84
N LEU A 392 6.82 17.90 11.28
CA LEU A 392 6.08 16.67 11.60
C LEU A 392 6.65 15.42 10.89
N ASN A 393 7.75 15.55 10.13
CA ASN A 393 8.32 14.48 9.30
C ASN A 393 7.35 13.88 8.27
N ILE A 394 6.37 14.65 7.81
CA ILE A 394 5.44 14.26 6.76
C ILE A 394 6.10 14.50 5.40
N GLY A 395 6.48 13.42 4.72
CA GLY A 395 7.27 13.42 3.48
C GLY A 395 6.61 13.98 2.20
N PHE A 396 5.54 14.78 2.32
CA PHE A 396 4.81 15.33 1.18
C PHE A 396 5.61 16.40 0.40
N ALA A 397 6.53 17.08 1.07
CA ALA A 397 7.28 18.20 0.51
C ALA A 397 8.74 18.19 0.96
N SER A 398 9.64 18.45 0.02
CA SER A 398 11.08 18.55 0.27
C SER A 398 11.63 19.88 -0.24
N LYS A 399 12.18 20.67 0.68
CA LYS A 399 12.81 21.96 0.39
C LYS A 399 14.13 21.73 -0.36
N GLN A 400 14.27 22.35 -1.52
CA GLN A 400 15.49 22.25 -2.32
C GLN A 400 16.49 23.35 -1.95
N PRO A 401 17.80 23.06 -1.91
CA PRO A 401 18.81 24.07 -1.66
C PRO A 401 18.89 25.03 -2.84
N THR A 402 18.46 26.28 -2.63
CA THR A 402 18.61 27.35 -3.62
C THR A 402 19.93 28.08 -3.42
N ARG A 403 20.74 28.24 -4.47
CA ARG A 403 21.85 29.20 -4.48
C ARG A 403 21.25 30.61 -4.50
N GLN A 404 21.25 31.29 -3.35
CA GLN A 404 20.79 32.68 -3.25
C GLN A 404 21.76 33.62 -3.99
N GLY A 405 21.57 33.74 -5.31
CA GLY A 405 22.20 34.75 -6.14
C GLY A 405 21.27 35.95 -6.31
N SER A 406 21.49 37.00 -5.50
CA SER A 406 20.81 38.30 -5.52
C SER A 406 19.30 38.31 -5.18
N ALA A 407 18.95 38.91 -4.02
CA ALA A 407 17.66 39.55 -3.69
C ALA A 407 16.32 38.87 -4.08
N THR A 408 16.30 37.56 -4.32
CA THR A 408 15.07 36.80 -4.56
C THR A 408 14.74 35.98 -3.32
N TRP A 409 13.68 36.34 -2.61
CA TRP A 409 13.04 35.55 -1.53
C TRP A 409 12.23 34.39 -2.12
N ALA A 410 12.86 33.67 -3.05
CA ALA A 410 12.26 32.54 -3.72
C ALA A 410 12.64 31.25 -3.00
N GLU A 411 11.66 30.40 -2.72
CA GLU A 411 11.90 29.04 -2.28
C GLU A 411 11.63 28.06 -3.41
N ALA A 412 12.40 26.98 -3.45
CA ALA A 412 12.18 25.86 -4.36
C ALA A 412 11.81 24.62 -3.54
N TRP A 413 10.73 23.97 -3.95
CA TRP A 413 10.17 22.81 -3.29
C TRP A 413 9.89 21.72 -4.33
N ILE A 414 10.07 20.47 -3.92
CA ILE A 414 9.58 19.30 -4.66
C ILE A 414 8.44 18.71 -3.85
N LEU A 415 7.27 18.59 -4.46
CA LEU A 415 6.09 17.99 -3.83
C LEU A 415 5.82 16.62 -4.47
N GLN A 416 5.49 15.65 -3.62
CA GLN A 416 5.14 14.29 -4.02
C GLN A 416 4.30 13.67 -2.91
N TRP A 417 3.15 13.08 -3.26
CA TRP A 417 2.41 12.27 -2.29
C TRP A 417 2.96 10.85 -2.27
N THR A 418 3.12 10.29 -1.07
CA THR A 418 3.50 8.89 -0.83
C THR A 418 2.64 8.28 0.26
N PRO A 419 2.44 6.95 0.27
CA PRO A 419 1.77 6.29 1.38
C PRO A 419 2.47 6.51 2.74
N GLU A 420 3.80 6.71 2.78
CA GLU A 420 4.51 7.07 4.03
C GLU A 420 4.07 8.44 4.53
N SER A 421 3.83 9.38 3.62
CA SER A 421 3.30 10.70 4.00
C SER A 421 1.90 10.56 4.60
N GLU A 422 1.10 9.61 4.11
CA GLU A 422 -0.24 9.33 4.62
C GLU A 422 -0.19 8.57 5.97
N ILE A 423 0.74 7.63 6.15
CA ILE A 423 0.98 6.97 7.44
C ILE A 423 1.44 7.99 8.47
N ALA A 424 2.48 8.79 8.16
CA ALA A 424 2.96 9.84 9.06
C ALA A 424 1.86 10.84 9.42
N LEU A 425 0.96 11.15 8.48
CA LEU A 425 -0.22 11.99 8.72
C LEU A 425 -1.21 11.36 9.70
N VAL A 426 -1.44 10.05 9.62
CA VAL A 426 -2.28 9.32 10.59
C VAL A 426 -1.60 9.22 11.96
N GLU A 427 -0.29 8.96 12.02
CA GLU A 427 0.46 8.89 13.27
C GLU A 427 0.49 10.25 14.01
N THR A 428 0.49 11.35 13.25
CA THR A 428 0.44 12.73 13.78
C THR A 428 -0.81 13.01 14.63
N VAL A 429 -1.88 12.22 14.49
CA VAL A 429 -3.10 12.35 15.31
C VAL A 429 -2.82 12.21 16.80
N LEU A 430 -1.77 11.47 17.18
CA LEU A 430 -1.35 11.34 18.58
C LEU A 430 -0.75 12.64 19.15
N LEU A 431 -0.33 13.57 18.28
CA LEU A 431 0.28 14.84 18.65
C LEU A 431 -0.73 16.00 18.64
N GLY A 432 -1.84 15.89 17.90
CA GLY A 432 -2.89 16.90 17.85
C GLY A 432 -3.97 16.61 16.81
N GLU A 433 -5.11 17.31 16.91
CA GLU A 433 -6.26 17.12 15.98
C GLU A 433 -6.10 17.88 14.66
N THR A 434 -5.17 18.84 14.59
CA THR A 434 -4.83 19.60 13.39
C THR A 434 -3.32 19.60 13.22
N LEU A 435 -2.85 19.83 11.99
CA LEU A 435 -1.41 19.93 11.72
C LEU A 435 -0.78 21.06 12.52
N GLU A 436 -1.50 22.17 12.69
CA GLU A 436 -1.03 23.29 13.50
C GLU A 436 -0.83 22.92 14.98
N LEU A 437 -1.81 22.26 15.60
CA LEU A 437 -1.70 21.82 16.99
C LEU A 437 -0.62 20.76 17.18
N ALA A 438 -0.52 19.81 16.25
CA ALA A 438 0.52 18.79 16.27
C ALA A 438 1.93 19.40 16.13
N THR A 439 2.11 20.40 15.25
CA THR A 439 3.38 21.11 15.13
C THR A 439 3.71 21.87 16.41
N ALA A 440 2.74 22.55 17.03
CA ALA A 440 2.95 23.23 18.32
C ALA A 440 3.39 22.25 19.42
N TYR A 441 2.74 21.09 19.52
CA TYR A 441 3.08 20.05 20.47
C TYR A 441 4.49 19.47 20.21
N SER A 442 4.85 19.24 18.94
CA SER A 442 6.19 18.79 18.54
C SER A 442 7.27 19.79 18.96
N PHE A 443 7.04 21.08 18.75
CA PHE A 443 7.95 22.12 19.23
C PHE A 443 8.10 22.11 20.76
N ALA A 444 7.00 22.02 21.51
CA ALA A 444 7.04 21.93 22.98
C ALA A 444 7.86 20.72 23.45
N MET A 445 7.60 19.53 22.89
CA MET A 445 8.37 18.32 23.21
C MET A 445 9.86 18.44 22.89
N THR A 446 10.20 19.14 21.82
CA THR A 446 11.60 19.32 21.39
C THR A 446 12.29 20.35 22.29
N LEU A 447 11.60 21.44 22.65
CA LEU A 447 12.09 22.44 23.60
C LEU A 447 12.34 21.84 24.99
N ASP A 448 11.46 20.97 25.49
CA ASP A 448 11.65 20.29 26.78
C ASP A 448 12.90 19.39 26.80
N LYS A 449 13.34 18.90 25.64
CA LYS A 449 14.54 18.07 25.48
C LYS A 449 15.79 18.88 25.15
N CYS A 450 15.66 20.18 24.87
CA CYS A 450 16.78 21.03 24.51
C CYS A 450 17.68 21.28 25.71
N SER A 451 19.00 21.23 25.46
CA SER A 451 20.03 21.49 26.48
C SER A 451 20.95 22.64 26.11
N SER A 452 20.76 23.26 24.93
CA SER A 452 21.59 24.36 24.44
C SER A 452 20.78 25.49 23.80
N VAL A 453 21.33 26.70 23.88
CA VAL A 453 20.77 27.91 23.25
C VAL A 453 20.79 27.80 21.71
N ALA A 454 21.73 27.04 21.15
CA ALA A 454 21.80 26.82 19.71
C ALA A 454 20.59 26.01 19.20
N ASP A 455 20.17 24.99 19.96
CA ASP A 455 19.00 24.17 19.62
C ASP A 455 17.71 24.98 19.72
N ALA A 456 17.56 25.77 20.79
CA ALA A 456 16.43 26.69 20.95
C ALA A 456 16.35 27.73 19.81
N ALA A 457 17.49 28.25 19.34
CA ALA A 457 17.54 29.19 18.21
C ALA A 457 17.10 28.54 16.88
N ILE A 458 17.40 27.25 16.67
CA ILE A 458 16.92 26.50 15.50
C ILE A 458 15.40 26.37 15.57
N ILE A 459 14.85 25.99 16.73
CA ILE A 459 13.40 25.83 16.92
C ILE A 459 12.67 27.16 16.72
N ILE A 460 13.21 28.26 17.25
CA ILE A 460 12.63 29.60 17.02
C ILE A 460 12.56 29.89 15.52
N ARG A 461 13.66 29.66 14.78
CA ARG A 461 13.68 29.87 13.33
C ARG A 461 12.61 29.02 12.63
N GLU A 462 12.52 27.74 12.96
CA GLU A 462 11.52 26.82 12.38
C GLU A 462 10.08 27.23 12.71
N ALA A 463 9.82 27.73 13.92
CA ALA A 463 8.52 28.24 14.33
C ALA A 463 8.12 29.47 13.50
N TYR A 464 9.06 30.39 13.20
CA TYR A 464 8.81 31.50 12.28
C TYR A 464 8.55 31.01 10.85
N GLU A 465 9.33 30.05 10.36
CA GLU A 465 9.11 29.45 9.03
C GLU A 465 7.75 28.74 8.93
N CYS A 466 7.26 28.15 10.03
CA CYS A 466 5.92 27.55 10.15
C CYS A 466 4.79 28.58 10.32
N GLY A 467 5.10 29.88 10.44
CA GLY A 467 4.11 30.93 10.70
C GLY A 467 3.48 30.82 12.10
N MET A 468 4.25 30.35 13.08
CA MET A 468 3.81 30.10 14.47
C MET A 468 4.69 30.86 15.49
N PRO A 469 4.82 32.20 15.38
CA PRO A 469 5.70 32.97 16.25
C PRO A 469 5.28 32.91 17.72
N GLU A 470 4.01 32.65 18.03
CA GLU A 470 3.48 32.58 19.40
C GLU A 470 4.06 31.41 20.20
N VAL A 471 4.45 30.32 19.52
CA VAL A 471 5.13 29.16 20.15
C VAL A 471 6.51 29.56 20.72
N THR A 472 7.11 30.61 20.18
CA THR A 472 8.43 31.10 20.62
C THR A 472 8.40 31.81 21.97
N GLU A 473 7.22 32.21 22.47
CA GLU A 473 7.10 32.85 23.78
C GLU A 473 7.30 31.83 24.93
N GLN A 474 6.99 30.55 24.70
CA GLN A 474 7.37 29.46 25.61
C GLN A 474 8.87 29.18 25.57
N ALA A 475 9.49 29.23 24.39
CA ALA A 475 10.94 29.04 24.21
C ALA A 475 11.81 30.16 24.83
N ARG A 476 11.22 31.32 25.16
CA ARG A 476 11.91 32.42 25.87
C ARG A 476 12.02 32.20 27.38
N GLN A 477 11.23 31.28 27.94
CA GLN A 477 11.18 31.03 29.38
C GLN A 477 12.12 29.89 29.81
N THR A 478 12.52 29.04 28.88
CA THR A 478 13.54 27.98 29.00
C THR A 478 14.93 28.53 28.71
#